data_AF-B4VQA1-F1
#
_entry.id   AF-B4VQA1-F1
#
_cell.length_a   1.000
_cell.length_b   1.000
_cell.length_c   1.000
_cell.angle_alpha   90.00
_cell.angle_beta   90.00
_cell.angle_gamma   90.00
#
_symmetry.space_group_name_H-M   'P 1'
#
loop_
_entity.id
_entity.type
_entity.pdbx_description
1 polymer ?
#
loop_
_entity_poly.entity_id
_entity_poly.type
_entity_poly.pdbx_seq_one_letter_code
_entity_poly.pdbx_strand_id
1 'polypeptide(L)'
;MKPDSKYQPLLEFLRQSNQAEVILTFTEIEEIMNDTLPDSARKKRAWWSNRSKGALQASAWMEAGYRVEDVDLDQQRVTFRQPTAKPKVPHLGDTVLWNAQLIKALRRYMGLTQAEFAQKLGVRQATVSQWENSAYEPTLATSKYLSLIAEQVGFHVIEED
;
A
#
# COMPACT_ATOMS: atom_id res chain seq x y z
N MET A 1 7.97 15.24 -6.50
CA MET A 1 9.39 15.59 -6.60
C MET A 1 9.54 16.66 -7.68
N LYS A 2 10.54 17.55 -7.60
CA LYS A 2 10.81 18.48 -8.72
C LYS A 2 11.35 17.68 -9.92
N PRO A 3 10.96 18.01 -11.16
CA PRO A 3 11.41 17.32 -12.37
C PRO A 3 12.90 17.52 -12.75
N ASP A 4 13.70 18.15 -11.87
CA ASP A 4 15.16 18.28 -11.99
C ASP A 4 15.90 17.58 -10.83
N SER A 5 15.23 16.65 -10.15
CA SER A 5 15.85 15.91 -9.04
C SER A 5 16.78 14.83 -9.59
N LYS A 6 17.99 14.72 -9.04
CA LYS A 6 18.95 13.66 -9.40
C LYS A 6 18.43 12.23 -9.14
N TYR A 7 17.39 12.07 -8.32
CA TYR A 7 16.75 10.78 -8.04
C TYR A 7 15.55 10.49 -8.95
N GLN A 8 15.25 11.36 -9.92
CA GLN A 8 14.16 11.15 -10.85
C GLN A 8 14.31 9.91 -11.74
N PRO A 9 15.50 9.58 -12.28
CA PRO A 9 15.65 8.35 -13.03
C PRO A 9 15.31 7.10 -12.19
N LEU A 10 15.67 7.10 -10.90
CA LEU A 10 15.33 6.02 -9.98
C LEU A 10 13.81 5.93 -9.74
N LEU A 11 13.13 7.06 -9.63
CA LEU A 11 11.66 7.10 -9.54
C LEU A 11 11.03 6.48 -10.79
N GLU A 12 11.48 6.88 -11.98
CA GLU A 12 10.94 6.40 -13.24
C GLU A 12 11.18 4.90 -13.43
N PHE A 13 12.40 4.43 -13.13
CA PHE A 13 12.76 3.02 -13.15
C PHE A 13 11.85 2.17 -12.24
N LEU A 14 11.70 2.57 -10.97
CA LEU A 14 10.86 1.84 -10.02
C LEU A 14 9.40 1.81 -10.48
N ARG A 15 8.88 2.94 -10.98
CA ARG A 15 7.51 3.01 -11.51
C ARG A 15 7.31 2.09 -12.71
N GLN A 16 8.31 1.91 -13.57
CA GLN A 16 8.25 1.06 -14.76
C GLN A 16 8.48 -0.43 -14.47
N SER A 17 9.20 -0.78 -13.40
CA SER A 17 9.50 -2.17 -13.04
C SER A 17 8.24 -3.04 -12.87
N ASN A 18 7.15 -2.47 -12.34
CA ASN A 18 5.88 -3.17 -12.09
C ASN A 18 6.01 -4.48 -11.29
N GLN A 19 7.09 -4.63 -10.50
CA GLN A 19 7.35 -5.79 -9.64
C GLN A 19 6.96 -5.47 -8.19
N ALA A 20 6.45 -6.48 -7.48
CA ALA A 20 6.13 -6.33 -6.05
C ALA A 20 7.39 -6.07 -5.19
N GLU A 21 8.54 -6.59 -5.63
CA GLU A 21 9.83 -6.47 -4.98
C GLU A 21 10.93 -6.22 -6.02
N VAL A 22 11.78 -5.25 -5.76
CA VAL A 22 12.89 -4.84 -6.61
C VAL A 22 14.13 -4.72 -5.74
N ILE A 23 15.14 -5.55 -6.02
CA ILE A 23 16.41 -5.54 -5.31
C ILE A 23 17.45 -4.90 -6.22
N LEU A 24 18.04 -3.79 -5.77
CA LEU A 24 19.09 -3.10 -6.50
C LEU A 24 20.35 -3.01 -5.64
N THR A 25 21.50 -3.20 -6.27
CA THR A 25 22.80 -2.85 -5.73
C THR A 25 22.99 -1.33 -5.75
N PHE A 26 23.91 -0.82 -4.93
CA PHE A 26 24.25 0.60 -4.94
C PHE A 26 24.80 1.03 -6.29
N THR A 27 25.56 0.17 -6.97
CA THR A 27 26.08 0.43 -8.32
C THR A 27 24.96 0.51 -9.36
N GLU A 28 23.99 -0.40 -9.35
CA GLU A 28 22.83 -0.32 -10.27
C GLU A 28 22.03 0.98 -10.05
N ILE A 29 21.89 1.42 -8.79
CA ILE A 29 21.23 2.69 -8.48
C ILE A 29 22.01 3.88 -9.04
N GLU A 30 23.34 3.85 -8.92
CA GLU A 30 24.22 4.89 -9.47
C GLU A 30 24.15 4.96 -11.00
N GLU A 31 24.12 3.80 -11.66
CA GLU A 31 23.94 3.70 -13.11
C GLU A 31 22.58 4.25 -13.56
N ILE A 32 21.50 3.91 -12.85
CA ILE A 32 20.15 4.42 -13.13
C ILE A 32 20.10 5.94 -12.98
N MET A 33 20.67 6.48 -11.89
CA MET A 33 20.70 7.93 -11.65
C MET A 33 21.69 8.67 -12.54
N ASN A 34 22.61 7.95 -13.18
CA ASN A 34 23.79 8.51 -13.85
C ASN A 34 24.57 9.46 -12.92
N ASP A 35 24.66 9.12 -11.63
CA ASP A 35 25.30 9.88 -10.57
C ASP A 35 25.72 8.94 -9.43
N THR A 36 26.62 9.39 -8.56
CA THR A 36 27.12 8.61 -7.43
C THR A 36 26.25 8.77 -6.17
N LEU A 37 26.10 7.68 -5.43
CA LEU A 37 25.47 7.69 -4.12
C LEU A 37 26.43 8.34 -3.12
N PRO A 38 25.94 9.24 -2.26
CA PRO A 38 26.79 9.86 -1.26
C PRO A 38 27.29 8.80 -0.26
N ASP A 39 28.47 9.03 0.32
CA ASP A 39 29.07 8.20 1.38
C ASP A 39 28.10 7.80 2.50
N SER A 40 27.17 8.69 2.82
CA SER A 40 26.13 8.45 3.82
C SER A 40 25.17 7.32 3.46
N ALA A 41 24.87 7.09 2.18
CA ALA A 41 24.07 5.95 1.72
C ALA A 41 24.78 4.61 1.97
N ARG A 42 26.12 4.61 1.88
CA ARG A 42 26.96 3.42 2.11
C ARG A 42 27.22 3.11 3.58
N LYS A 43 27.19 4.14 4.44
CA LYS A 43 27.55 4.03 5.86
C LYS A 43 26.35 4.00 6.81
N LYS A 44 25.18 4.51 6.39
CA LYS A 44 24.05 4.74 7.29
C LYS A 44 22.75 4.17 6.71
N ARG A 45 22.23 3.10 7.30
CA ARG A 45 20.89 2.56 6.98
C ARG A 45 19.79 3.62 7.06
N ALA A 46 19.88 4.57 8.00
CA ALA A 46 18.93 5.67 8.14
C ALA A 46 18.82 6.58 6.92
N TRP A 47 19.83 6.61 6.04
CA TRP A 47 19.78 7.36 4.79
C TRP A 47 18.69 6.84 3.84
N TRP A 48 18.44 5.53 3.87
CA TRP A 48 17.43 4.79 3.10
C TRP A 48 16.05 4.75 3.76
N SER A 49 15.82 5.54 4.80
CA SER A 49 14.53 5.53 5.51
C SER A 49 13.38 6.10 4.67
N ASN A 50 12.17 5.58 4.88
CA ASN A 50 10.94 5.97 4.19
C ASN A 50 10.35 7.32 4.68
N ARG A 51 11.19 8.34 4.87
CA ARG A 51 10.79 9.66 5.36
C ARG A 51 10.66 10.66 4.21
N SER A 52 9.49 11.27 4.03
CA SER A 52 9.25 12.23 2.95
C SER A 52 9.69 13.67 3.28
N LYS A 53 9.79 14.04 4.56
CA LYS A 53 10.17 15.41 4.96
C LYS A 53 11.69 15.57 4.99
N GLY A 54 12.21 16.40 4.08
CA GLY A 54 13.63 16.79 4.04
C GLY A 54 14.59 15.72 3.49
N ALA A 55 14.09 14.73 2.74
CA ALA A 55 14.89 13.67 2.13
C ALA A 55 14.47 13.48 0.67
N LEU A 56 15.18 14.16 -0.25
CA LEU A 56 14.90 14.10 -1.69
C LEU A 56 15.07 12.69 -2.28
N GLN A 57 16.00 11.91 -1.74
CA GLN A 57 16.21 10.52 -2.13
C GLN A 57 14.97 9.67 -1.84
N ALA A 58 14.38 9.85 -0.65
CA ALA A 58 13.26 9.02 -0.21
C ALA A 58 11.96 9.33 -0.95
N SER A 59 11.81 10.58 -1.41
CA SER A 59 10.74 10.95 -2.32
C SER A 59 10.74 10.10 -3.60
N ALA A 60 11.89 9.65 -4.12
CA ALA A 60 11.94 8.92 -5.37
C ALA A 60 11.21 7.56 -5.31
N TRP A 61 11.57 6.70 -4.35
CA TRP A 61 10.90 5.41 -4.22
C TRP A 61 9.48 5.54 -3.64
N MET A 62 9.26 6.47 -2.70
CA MET A 62 7.93 6.71 -2.13
C MET A 62 6.91 7.21 -3.15
N GLU A 63 7.30 8.12 -4.05
CA GLU A 63 6.43 8.61 -5.13
C GLU A 63 6.28 7.58 -6.27
N ALA A 64 7.22 6.66 -6.41
CA ALA A 64 7.09 5.49 -7.26
C ALA A 64 6.16 4.40 -6.67
N GLY A 65 5.69 4.58 -5.43
CA GLY A 65 4.83 3.61 -4.74
C GLY A 65 5.58 2.50 -4.01
N TYR A 66 6.91 2.58 -3.93
CA TYR A 66 7.76 1.64 -3.21
C TYR A 66 8.16 2.17 -1.84
N ARG A 67 8.56 1.26 -0.97
CA ARG A 67 9.22 1.53 0.31
C ARG A 67 10.48 0.69 0.39
N VAL A 68 11.50 1.20 1.06
CA VAL A 68 12.65 0.37 1.45
C VAL A 68 12.20 -0.57 2.54
N GLU A 69 12.31 -1.87 2.27
CA GLU A 69 12.03 -2.97 3.21
C GLU A 69 13.30 -3.34 3.98
N ASP A 70 14.41 -3.54 3.26
CA ASP A 70 15.71 -3.89 3.84
C ASP A 70 16.87 -3.22 3.10
N VAL A 71 17.99 -3.04 3.80
CA VAL A 71 19.24 -2.49 3.27
C VAL A 71 20.42 -3.31 3.77
N ASP A 72 21.08 -4.03 2.88
CA ASP A 72 22.32 -4.72 3.19
C ASP A 72 23.50 -3.81 2.85
N LEU A 73 24.20 -3.30 3.87
CA LEU A 73 25.39 -2.44 3.67
C LEU A 73 26.65 -3.24 3.31
N ASP A 74 26.71 -4.51 3.70
CA ASP A 74 27.87 -5.38 3.44
C ASP A 74 27.85 -5.84 1.99
N GLN A 75 26.67 -6.25 1.49
CA GLN A 75 26.44 -6.57 0.09
C GLN A 75 26.14 -5.34 -0.78
N GLN A 76 25.94 -4.17 -0.16
CA GLN A 76 25.58 -2.91 -0.83
C GLN A 76 24.32 -3.04 -1.69
N ARG A 77 23.25 -3.59 -1.11
CA ARG A 77 21.96 -3.79 -1.78
C ARG A 77 20.83 -3.18 -0.98
N VAL A 78 19.78 -2.79 -1.68
CA VAL A 78 18.54 -2.30 -1.09
C VAL A 78 17.38 -3.06 -1.70
N THR A 79 16.44 -3.46 -0.86
CA THR A 79 15.20 -4.10 -1.26
C THR A 79 14.09 -3.07 -1.20
N PHE A 80 13.60 -2.67 -2.36
CA PHE A 80 12.39 -1.88 -2.51
C PHE A 80 11.20 -2.82 -2.64
N ARG A 81 10.16 -2.57 -1.86
CA ARG A 81 8.91 -3.30 -1.93
C ARG A 81 7.77 -2.34 -2.21
N GLN A 82 6.95 -2.66 -3.20
CA GLN A 82 5.63 -2.04 -3.26
C GLN A 82 4.82 -2.62 -2.12
N PRO A 83 4.17 -1.81 -1.28
CA PRO A 83 3.08 -2.28 -0.42
C PRO A 83 1.85 -2.58 -1.29
N THR A 84 2.05 -3.38 -2.33
CA THR A 84 1.03 -4.10 -3.08
C THR A 84 0.91 -5.48 -2.46
N ALA A 85 0.60 -5.51 -1.16
CA ALA A 85 -0.45 -6.45 -0.79
C ALA A 85 -1.71 -5.89 -1.44
N LYS A 86 -1.90 -6.19 -2.74
CA LYS A 86 -3.25 -6.21 -3.30
C LYS A 86 -4.06 -7.00 -2.27
N PRO A 87 -5.13 -6.45 -1.70
CA PRO A 87 -5.87 -7.20 -0.70
C PRO A 87 -6.39 -8.45 -1.39
N LYS A 88 -5.74 -9.59 -1.14
CA LYS A 88 -6.35 -10.89 -1.41
C LYS A 88 -7.65 -10.84 -0.63
N VAL A 89 -8.76 -10.85 -1.35
CA VAL A 89 -10.08 -10.92 -0.77
C VAL A 89 -10.05 -12.19 0.08
N PRO A 90 -10.18 -12.11 1.40
CA PRO A 90 -10.13 -13.31 2.21
C PRO A 90 -11.44 -14.06 1.99
N HIS A 91 -11.38 -15.37 1.81
CA HIS A 91 -12.57 -16.22 1.65
C HIS A 91 -12.59 -17.31 2.71
N LEU A 92 -13.80 -17.68 3.13
CA LEU A 92 -14.05 -18.93 3.85
C LEU A 92 -15.07 -19.74 3.04
N GLY A 93 -14.57 -20.73 2.30
CA GLY A 93 -15.36 -21.38 1.24
C GLY A 93 -15.77 -20.35 0.18
N ASP A 94 -17.05 -20.33 -0.19
CA ASP A 94 -17.60 -19.38 -1.16
C ASP A 94 -17.94 -18.00 -0.54
N THR A 95 -17.65 -17.79 0.74
CA THR A 95 -18.00 -16.54 1.45
C THR A 95 -16.82 -15.59 1.48
N VAL A 96 -16.98 -14.41 0.88
CA VAL A 96 -16.07 -13.26 1.06
C VAL A 96 -16.06 -12.84 2.54
N LEU A 97 -14.87 -12.78 3.13
CA LEU A 97 -14.59 -12.21 4.44
C LEU A 97 -14.30 -10.71 4.27
N TRP A 98 -15.16 -9.87 4.84
CA TRP A 98 -15.05 -8.43 4.66
C TRP A 98 -14.04 -7.82 5.64
N ASN A 99 -12.83 -7.53 5.15
CA ASN A 99 -11.82 -6.84 5.95
C ASN A 99 -12.03 -5.31 5.99
N ALA A 100 -11.21 -4.62 6.79
CA ALA A 100 -11.26 -3.16 6.97
C ALA A 100 -11.25 -2.37 5.65
N GLN A 101 -10.45 -2.81 4.67
CA GLN A 101 -10.30 -2.12 3.39
C GLN A 101 -11.55 -2.29 2.53
N LEU A 102 -12.09 -3.51 2.44
CA LEU A 102 -13.30 -3.81 1.68
C LEU A 102 -14.51 -3.05 2.23
N ILE A 103 -14.70 -3.07 3.55
CA ILE A 103 -15.79 -2.35 4.23
C ILE A 103 -15.73 -0.85 3.90
N LYS A 104 -14.53 -0.27 4.01
CA LYS A 104 -14.30 1.15 3.72
C LYS A 104 -14.51 1.47 2.24
N ALA A 105 -14.14 0.57 1.34
CA ALA A 105 -14.34 0.71 -0.09
C ALA A 105 -15.83 0.71 -0.44
N LEU A 106 -16.60 -0.28 0.04
CA LEU A 106 -18.06 -0.35 -0.16
C LEU A 106 -18.75 0.90 0.38
N ARG A 107 -18.42 1.32 1.60
CA ARG A 107 -19.01 2.52 2.19
C ARG A 107 -18.75 3.77 1.34
N ARG A 108 -17.51 3.97 0.89
CA ARG A 108 -17.12 5.11 0.05
C ARG A 108 -17.77 5.06 -1.33
N TYR A 109 -17.87 3.88 -1.91
CA TYR A 109 -18.56 3.66 -3.18
C TYR A 109 -20.02 4.11 -3.09
N MET A 110 -20.68 3.83 -1.97
CA MET A 110 -22.05 4.27 -1.70
C MET A 110 -22.17 5.74 -1.29
N GLY A 111 -21.06 6.48 -1.15
CA GLY A 111 -21.05 7.88 -0.72
C GLY A 111 -21.47 8.11 0.73
N LEU A 112 -21.40 7.08 1.60
CA LEU A 112 -21.92 7.14 2.96
C LEU A 112 -20.84 7.50 4.00
N THR A 113 -21.24 8.22 5.04
CA THR A 113 -20.47 8.37 6.28
C THR A 113 -20.45 7.05 7.07
N GLN A 114 -19.54 6.92 8.05
CA GLN A 114 -19.52 5.72 8.92
C GLN A 114 -20.84 5.54 9.69
N ALA A 115 -21.51 6.65 10.06
CA ALA A 115 -22.78 6.62 10.77
C ALA A 115 -23.94 6.13 9.89
N GLU A 116 -24.06 6.64 8.67
CA GLU A 116 -25.09 6.21 7.72
C GLU A 116 -24.89 4.77 7.28
N PHE A 117 -23.63 4.36 7.05
CA PHE A 117 -23.32 2.99 6.72
C PHE A 117 -23.67 2.03 7.87
N ALA A 118 -23.35 2.41 9.11
CA ALA A 118 -23.75 1.65 10.29
C ALA A 118 -25.27 1.54 10.44
N GLN A 119 -26.00 2.64 10.19
CA GLN A 119 -27.46 2.64 10.20
C GLN A 119 -28.03 1.67 9.17
N LYS A 120 -27.50 1.66 7.94
CA LYS A 120 -27.91 0.71 6.89
C LYS A 120 -27.62 -0.75 7.28
N LEU A 121 -26.54 -0.97 8.01
CA LEU A 121 -26.16 -2.29 8.51
C LEU A 121 -26.91 -2.72 9.78
N GLY A 122 -27.68 -1.82 10.42
CA GLY A 122 -28.33 -2.09 11.69
C GLY A 122 -27.35 -2.23 12.87
N VAL A 123 -26.15 -1.65 12.77
CA VAL A 123 -25.12 -1.68 13.82
C VAL A 123 -24.80 -0.27 14.34
N ARG A 124 -24.03 -0.18 15.43
CA ARG A 124 -23.58 1.12 15.97
C ARG A 124 -22.44 1.67 15.10
N GLN A 125 -22.32 3.00 14.98
CA GLN A 125 -21.21 3.63 14.24
C GLN A 125 -19.84 3.20 14.77
N ALA A 126 -19.71 3.01 16.09
CA ALA A 126 -18.49 2.52 16.71
C ALA A 126 -18.08 1.13 16.20
N THR A 127 -19.02 0.27 15.78
CA THR A 127 -18.74 -1.04 15.19
C THR A 127 -18.05 -0.88 13.83
N VAL A 128 -18.61 -0.05 12.94
CA VAL A 128 -18.00 0.25 11.64
C VAL A 128 -16.63 0.90 11.80
N SER A 129 -16.48 1.81 12.77
CA SER A 129 -15.19 2.45 13.07
C SER A 129 -14.13 1.41 13.49
N GLN A 130 -14.50 0.46 14.36
CA GLN A 130 -13.60 -0.60 14.81
C GLN A 130 -13.21 -1.55 13.65
N TRP A 131 -14.15 -1.89 12.77
CA TRP A 131 -13.84 -2.65 11.56
C TRP A 131 -12.88 -1.89 10.64
N GLU A 132 -13.15 -0.63 10.31
CA GLU A 132 -12.32 0.15 9.38
C GLU A 132 -10.92 0.47 9.92
N ASN A 133 -10.74 0.43 11.25
CA ASN A 133 -9.45 0.58 11.91
C ASN A 133 -8.77 -0.78 12.20
N SER A 134 -9.30 -1.89 11.68
CA SER A 134 -8.77 -3.25 11.87
C SER A 134 -8.67 -3.70 13.34
N ALA A 135 -9.53 -3.18 14.21
CA ALA A 135 -9.58 -3.60 15.62
C ALA A 135 -10.20 -4.99 15.79
N TYR A 136 -11.15 -5.36 14.91
CA TYR A 136 -11.66 -6.72 14.71
C TYR A 136 -12.39 -6.81 13.36
N GLU A 137 -12.69 -8.04 12.91
CA GLU A 137 -13.39 -8.31 11.65
C GLU A 137 -14.89 -8.58 11.88
N PRO A 138 -15.77 -8.26 10.91
CA PRO A 138 -17.17 -8.65 10.98
C PRO A 138 -17.32 -10.17 11.04
N THR A 139 -18.37 -10.62 11.72
CA THR A 139 -18.72 -12.05 11.74
C THR A 139 -19.03 -12.58 10.34
N LEU A 140 -19.07 -13.91 10.17
CA LEU A 140 -19.50 -14.52 8.90
C LEU A 140 -20.90 -14.10 8.46
N ALA A 141 -21.84 -13.98 9.41
CA ALA A 141 -23.20 -13.53 9.09
C ALA A 141 -23.21 -12.08 8.58
N THR A 142 -22.43 -11.21 9.23
CA THR A 142 -22.26 -9.82 8.80
C THR A 142 -21.54 -9.72 7.45
N SER A 143 -20.53 -10.56 7.21
CA SER A 143 -19.82 -10.63 5.93
C SER A 143 -20.76 -11.03 4.78
N LYS A 144 -21.64 -12.02 4.99
CA LYS A 144 -22.68 -12.37 4.00
C LYS A 144 -23.63 -11.20 3.73
N TYR A 145 -24.03 -10.48 4.77
CA TYR A 145 -24.90 -9.31 4.61
C TYR A 145 -24.20 -8.16 3.85
N LEU A 146 -22.91 -7.94 4.10
CA LEU A 146 -22.10 -6.98 3.35
C LEU A 146 -21.97 -7.37 1.88
N SER A 147 -21.78 -8.66 1.57
CA SER A 147 -21.79 -9.17 0.19
C SER A 147 -23.13 -8.93 -0.52
N LEU A 148 -24.25 -9.13 0.18
CA LEU A 148 -25.58 -8.84 -0.37
C LEU A 148 -25.76 -7.35 -0.69
N ILE A 149 -25.32 -6.47 0.22
CA ILE A 149 -25.40 -5.02 -0.01
C ILE A 149 -24.50 -4.62 -1.18
N ALA A 150 -23.29 -5.18 -1.27
CA ALA A 150 -22.36 -4.93 -2.35
C ALA A 150 -22.98 -5.27 -3.71
N GLU A 151 -23.57 -6.46 -3.83
CA GLU A 151 -24.27 -6.88 -5.05
C GLU A 151 -25.45 -5.95 -5.39
N GLN A 152 -26.26 -5.57 -4.40
CA GLN A 152 -27.40 -4.67 -4.58
C GLN A 152 -27.00 -3.29 -5.12
N VAL A 153 -25.83 -2.78 -4.77
CA VAL A 153 -25.33 -1.49 -5.23
C VAL A 153 -24.42 -1.60 -6.45
N GLY A 154 -24.19 -2.80 -6.99
CA GLY A 154 -23.28 -3.02 -8.12
C GLY A 154 -21.79 -2.87 -7.75
N PHE A 155 -21.45 -3.01 -6.47
CA PHE A 155 -20.07 -3.07 -6.01
C PHE A 155 -19.56 -4.50 -6.17
N HIS A 156 -18.75 -4.73 -7.19
CA HIS A 156 -18.05 -5.99 -7.36
C HIS A 156 -16.73 -5.95 -6.60
N VAL A 157 -16.56 -6.91 -5.68
CA VAL A 157 -15.27 -7.14 -5.04
C VAL A 157 -14.36 -7.71 -6.13
N ILE A 158 -13.44 -6.89 -6.64
CA ILE A 158 -12.55 -7.30 -7.73
C ILE A 158 -11.51 -8.25 -7.13
N GLU A 159 -11.61 -9.52 -7.49
CA GLU A 159 -10.54 -10.51 -7.36
C GLU A 159 -9.60 -10.25 -8.54
N GLU A 160 -8.42 -9.66 -8.28
CA GLU A 160 -7.36 -9.66 -9.29
C GLU A 160 -6.55 -10.94 -9.12
N ASP A 161 -6.60 -11.80 -10.15
CA ASP A 161 -5.77 -13.01 -10.32
C ASP A 161 -4.26 -12.74 -10.09
#